data_AF-A0A9Q3M4I8-F1
#
_entry.id   AF-A0A9Q3M4I8-F1
#
_cell.length_a   1.000
_cell.length_b   1.000
_cell.length_c   1.000
_cell.angle_alpha   90.00
_cell.angle_beta   90.00
_cell.angle_gamma   90.00
#
_symmetry.space_group_name_H-M   'P 1'
#
loop_
_entity.id
_entity.type
_entity.pdbx_description
1 polymer ?
#
loop_
_entity_poly.entity_id
_entity_poly.type
_entity_poly.pdbx_seq_one_letter_code
_entity_poly.pdbx_strand_id
1 'polypeptide(L)'
;MSKEVLSFIIVPPFDQREVVEAAKDRLVNYLSHRFPGYDFKVGPFAPIGDDEAFCVLPIMNFVGDDGKSYICDPTQRWLLQEIAHTCNEFDFKGRRNYAA
;
A
#
# COMPACT_ATOMS: atom_id res chain seq x y z
N MET A 1 -18.03 -1.50 17.89
CA MET A 1 -17.45 -1.79 16.56
C MET A 1 -16.05 -1.19 16.55
N SER A 2 -15.02 -1.99 16.25
CA SER A 2 -13.67 -1.46 16.01
C SER A 2 -13.70 -0.58 14.77
N LYS A 3 -12.91 0.49 14.78
CA LYS A 3 -12.77 1.36 13.61
C LYS A 3 -11.49 0.93 12.92
N GLU A 4 -11.55 -0.13 12.14
CA GLU A 4 -10.36 -0.69 11.52
C GLU A 4 -9.90 0.17 10.34
N VAL A 5 -8.60 0.14 10.07
CA VAL A 5 -8.03 0.75 8.86
C VAL A 5 -8.27 -0.19 7.70
N LEU A 6 -8.91 0.33 6.65
CA LEU A 6 -9.18 -0.43 5.43
C LEU A 6 -8.40 0.08 4.22
N SER A 7 -7.77 1.25 4.31
CA SER A 7 -7.08 1.86 3.17
C SER A 7 -5.64 2.23 3.52
N PHE A 8 -4.73 1.95 2.60
CA PHE A 8 -3.30 2.15 2.76
C PHE A 8 -2.70 2.91 1.57
N ILE A 9 -1.76 3.81 1.87
CA ILE A 9 -0.93 4.48 0.88
C ILE A 9 0.42 3.77 0.84
N ILE A 10 0.78 3.28 -0.34
CA ILE A 10 2.08 2.70 -0.63
C ILE A 10 3.00 3.81 -1.11
N VAL A 11 4.08 4.01 -0.36
CA VAL A 11 5.14 4.98 -0.69
C VAL A 11 6.37 4.18 -1.12
N PRO A 12 6.78 4.28 -2.40
CA PRO A 12 7.94 3.55 -2.89
C PRO A 12 9.26 4.14 -2.39
N PRO A 13 10.35 3.34 -2.38
CA PRO A 13 11.72 3.82 -2.32
C PRO A 13 11.97 4.91 -3.38
N PHE A 14 12.86 5.85 -3.09
CA PHE A 14 13.08 7.00 -3.97
C PHE A 14 13.62 6.58 -5.34
N ASP A 15 14.57 5.64 -5.36
CA ASP A 15 15.21 5.10 -6.55
C ASP A 15 14.26 4.28 -7.44
N GLN A 16 13.19 3.74 -6.86
CA GLN A 16 12.19 2.91 -7.55
C GLN A 16 10.95 3.69 -7.99
N ARG A 17 10.83 4.98 -7.67
CA ARG A 17 9.60 5.76 -7.86
C ARG A 17 9.07 5.73 -9.29
N GLU A 18 9.92 5.91 -10.29
CA GLU A 18 9.50 5.89 -11.71
C GLU A 18 8.99 4.52 -12.15
N VAL A 19 9.70 3.47 -11.72
CA VAL A 19 9.37 2.08 -12.05
C VAL A 19 8.07 1.63 -11.36
N VAL A 20 7.87 2.05 -10.12
CA VAL A 20 6.64 1.79 -9.37
C VAL A 20 5.47 2.57 -9.97
N GLU A 21 5.67 3.84 -10.33
CA GLU A 21 4.62 4.64 -10.97
C GLU A 21 4.18 4.03 -12.31
N ALA A 22 5.13 3.57 -13.13
CA ALA A 22 4.83 2.88 -14.39
C ALA A 22 4.07 1.55 -14.20
N ALA A 23 4.19 0.92 -13.03
CA ALA A 23 3.54 -0.35 -12.70
C ALA A 23 2.37 -0.21 -11.70
N LYS A 24 1.98 1.02 -11.35
CA LYS A 24 1.08 1.35 -10.25
C LYS A 24 -0.20 0.52 -10.23
N ASP A 25 -0.93 0.48 -11.35
CA ASP A 25 -2.21 -0.23 -11.42
C ASP A 25 -2.04 -1.75 -11.23
N ARG A 26 -0.93 -2.31 -11.73
CA ARG A 26 -0.60 -3.73 -11.55
C ARG A 26 -0.22 -4.02 -10.10
N LEU A 27 0.55 -3.14 -9.46
CA LEU A 27 0.92 -3.27 -8.05
C LEU A 27 -0.32 -3.19 -7.15
N VAL A 28 -1.20 -2.21 -7.37
CA VAL A 28 -2.46 -2.08 -6.61
C VAL A 28 -3.32 -3.32 -6.80
N ASN A 29 -3.49 -3.79 -8.03
CA ASN A 29 -4.25 -5.00 -8.30
C ASN A 29 -3.63 -6.22 -7.62
N TYR A 30 -2.31 -6.38 -7.65
CA TYR A 30 -1.59 -7.47 -6.98
C TYR A 30 -1.84 -7.45 -5.45
N LEU A 31 -1.73 -6.28 -4.82
CA LEU A 31 -1.96 -6.13 -3.38
C LEU A 31 -3.41 -6.41 -3.01
N SER A 32 -4.40 -5.96 -3.80
CA SER A 32 -5.82 -6.25 -3.55
C SER A 32 -6.14 -7.76 -3.63
N HIS A 33 -5.43 -8.52 -4.46
CA HIS A 33 -5.57 -9.98 -4.48
C HIS A 33 -4.90 -10.65 -3.27
N ARG A 34 -3.75 -10.12 -2.81
CA ARG A 34 -3.01 -10.68 -1.67
C ARG A 34 -3.65 -10.34 -0.31
N PHE A 35 -4.29 -9.18 -0.22
CA PHE A 35 -4.96 -8.66 0.98
C PHE A 35 -6.41 -8.28 0.68
N PRO A 36 -7.33 -9.26 0.59
CA PRO A 36 -8.73 -9.00 0.32
C PRO A 36 -9.37 -8.11 1.40
N GLY A 37 -10.16 -7.13 0.98
CA GLY A 37 -10.85 -6.19 1.89
C GLY A 37 -10.05 -4.94 2.24
N TYR A 38 -8.82 -4.80 1.74
CA TYR A 38 -8.05 -3.56 1.83
C TYR A 38 -7.94 -2.84 0.48
N ASP A 39 -7.96 -1.52 0.58
CA ASP A 39 -7.77 -0.60 -0.54
C ASP A 39 -6.35 -0.05 -0.53
N PHE A 40 -5.72 -0.05 -1.70
CA PHE A 40 -4.35 0.44 -1.86
C PHE A 40 -4.29 1.59 -2.85
N LYS A 41 -3.44 2.58 -2.54
CA LYS A 41 -3.09 3.67 -3.45
C LYS A 41 -1.58 3.86 -3.44
N VAL A 42 -0.96 4.01 -4.60
CA VAL A 42 0.42 4.48 -4.66
C VAL A 42 0.43 5.99 -4.49
N GLY A 43 1.11 6.45 -3.44
CA GLY A 43 1.26 7.86 -3.14
C GLY A 43 2.23 8.52 -4.12
N PRO A 44 1.96 9.76 -4.57
CA PRO A 44 2.90 10.51 -5.38
C PRO A 44 4.10 11.00 -4.56
N PHE A 45 4.08 10.86 -3.24
CA PHE A 45 5.07 11.42 -2.33
C PHE A 45 6.31 10.52 -2.23
N ALA A 46 7.48 11.11 -2.37
CA ALA A 46 8.66 10.85 -1.54
C ALA A 46 9.05 12.24 -0.95
N PRO A 47 9.61 12.44 0.26
CA PRO A 47 10.56 11.58 1.02
C PRO A 47 10.52 11.70 2.59
N ILE A 48 10.35 10.63 3.38
CA ILE A 48 10.84 10.60 4.80
C ILE A 48 11.10 9.14 5.22
N GLY A 49 12.36 8.81 5.48
CA GLY A 49 12.82 7.50 5.95
C GLY A 49 13.91 6.92 5.05
N ASP A 50 14.47 5.78 5.45
CA ASP A 50 15.52 5.06 4.70
C ASP A 50 15.12 4.92 3.22
N ASP A 51 15.94 5.46 2.32
CA ASP A 51 15.63 5.63 0.90
C ASP A 51 15.51 4.28 0.15
N GLU A 52 15.76 3.18 0.84
CA GLU A 52 15.87 1.82 0.32
C GLU A 52 14.61 0.96 0.49
N ALA A 53 13.60 1.38 1.28
CA ALA A 53 12.45 0.53 1.64
C ALA A 53 11.07 1.15 1.34
N PHE A 54 10.10 0.27 1.02
CA PHE A 54 8.69 0.66 0.91
C PHE A 54 8.15 1.10 2.27
N CYS A 55 7.47 2.24 2.29
CA CYS A 55 6.73 2.73 3.45
C CYS A 55 5.21 2.57 3.22
N VAL A 56 4.51 2.05 4.22
CA VAL A 56 3.07 1.78 4.16
C VAL A 56 2.37 2.67 5.18
N LEU A 57 1.54 3.59 4.70
CA LEU A 57 0.86 4.57 5.53
C LEU A 57 -0.63 4.21 5.65
N PRO A 58 -1.12 3.86 6.85
CA PRO A 58 -2.54 3.63 7.07
C PRO A 58 -3.33 4.94 6.97
N ILE A 59 -4.46 4.93 6.25
CA ILE A 59 -5.42 6.03 6.27
C ILE A 59 -6.29 5.86 7.52
N MET A 60 -5.94 6.62 8.55
CA MET A 60 -6.52 6.51 9.89
C MET A 60 -7.83 7.28 10.07
N ASN A 61 -8.27 8.05 9.07
CA ASN A 61 -9.48 8.84 9.16
C ASN A 61 -10.51 8.41 8.12
N PHE A 62 -11.78 8.37 8.50
CA PHE A 62 -12.89 8.16 7.59
C PHE A 62 -14.09 9.01 7.99
N VAL A 63 -15.00 9.21 7.04
CA VAL A 63 -16.29 9.86 7.27
C VAL A 63 -17.32 8.75 7.44
N GLY A 64 -18.00 8.70 8.58
CA GLY A 64 -19.07 7.73 8.82
C GLY A 64 -20.37 8.15 8.13
N ASP A 65 -21.35 7.25 8.12
CA ASP A 65 -22.65 7.47 7.49
C ASP A 65 -23.45 8.64 8.10
N ASP A 66 -23.09 9.07 9.31
CA ASP A 66 -23.65 10.25 9.98
C ASP A 66 -22.96 11.56 9.57
N GLY A 67 -22.04 11.52 8.60
CA GLY A 67 -21.30 12.66 8.08
C GLY A 67 -20.18 13.15 9.00
N LYS A 68 -19.87 12.44 10.10
CA LYS A 68 -18.81 12.83 11.04
C LYS A 68 -17.50 12.14 10.73
N SER A 69 -16.41 12.84 11.03
CA SER A 69 -15.06 12.29 10.93
C SER A 69 -14.73 11.44 12.14
N TYR A 70 -14.13 10.28 11.89
CA TYR A 70 -13.67 9.35 12.91
C TYR A 70 -12.21 8.98 12.70
N ILE A 71 -11.57 8.58 13.79
CA ILE A 71 -10.21 8.03 13.79
C ILE A 71 -10.29 6.52 14.01
N CYS A 72 -9.55 5.77 13.21
CA CYS A 72 -9.37 4.34 13.30
C CYS A 72 -8.48 3.95 14.48
N ASP A 73 -8.63 2.71 14.93
CA ASP A 73 -7.70 2.08 15.86
C ASP A 73 -6.34 1.88 15.16
N PRO A 74 -5.21 2.04 15.88
CA PRO A 74 -3.88 1.86 15.30
C PRO A 74 -3.71 0.49 14.62
N THR A 75 -3.21 0.49 13.39
CA THR A 75 -2.90 -0.76 12.67
C THR A 75 -1.77 -1.52 13.35
N GLN A 76 -1.88 -2.85 13.38
CA GLN A 76 -0.83 -3.71 13.91
C GLN A 76 0.44 -3.61 13.05
N ARG A 77 1.61 -3.49 13.69
CA ARG A 77 2.89 -3.25 13.00
C ARG A 77 3.26 -4.36 12.01
N TRP A 78 2.95 -5.61 12.33
CA TRP A 78 3.28 -6.74 11.46
C TRP A 78 2.55 -6.68 10.12
N LEU A 79 1.31 -6.17 10.09
CA LEU A 79 0.54 -6.02 8.84
C LEU A 79 1.21 -5.00 7.91
N LEU A 80 1.67 -3.88 8.46
CA LEU A 80 2.41 -2.87 7.69
C LEU A 80 3.71 -3.46 7.11
N GLN A 81 4.41 -4.29 7.88
CA GLN A 81 5.62 -4.98 7.44
C GLN A 81 5.33 -6.02 6.35
N GLU A 82 4.24 -6.78 6.47
CA GLU A 82 3.84 -7.78 5.47
C GLU A 82 3.46 -7.13 4.14
N ILE A 83 2.73 -6.00 4.18
CA ILE A 83 2.40 -5.23 2.97
C ILE A 83 3.70 -4.71 2.33
N ALA A 84 4.61 -4.13 3.10
CA ALA A 84 5.90 -3.65 2.58
C ALA A 84 6.75 -4.78 1.99
N HIS A 85 6.78 -5.95 2.64
CA HIS A 85 7.47 -7.13 2.12
C HIS A 85 6.86 -7.61 0.80
N THR A 86 5.53 -7.67 0.72
CA THR A 86 4.80 -8.04 -0.49
C THR A 86 5.09 -7.10 -1.66
N CYS A 87 5.23 -5.79 -1.40
CA CYS A 87 5.67 -4.83 -2.42
C CYS A 87 7.06 -5.16 -2.99
N ASN A 88 7.99 -5.67 -2.16
CA ASN A 88 9.33 -6.06 -2.61
C ASN A 88 9.32 -7.33 -3.46
N GLU A 89 8.35 -8.23 -3.27
CA GLU A 89 8.20 -9.45 -4.08
C GLU A 89 7.58 -9.19 -5.47
N PHE A 90 6.97 -8.02 -5.67
CA PHE A 90 6.29 -7.70 -6.91
C PHE A 90 7.25 -7.52 -8.09
N ASP A 91 6.96 -8.18 -9.21
CA ASP A 91 7.75 -8.01 -10.44
C ASP A 91 7.40 -6.73 -11.20
N PHE A 92 8.14 -5.67 -10.86
CA PHE A 92 8.03 -4.38 -11.54
C PHE A 92 8.45 -4.41 -13.01
N LYS A 93 9.37 -5.30 -13.40
CA LYS A 93 9.86 -5.39 -14.79
C LYS A 93 8.85 -6.05 -15.72
N GLY A 94 7.76 -6.60 -15.17
CA GLY A 94 6.69 -7.21 -15.95
C GLY A 94 7.22 -8.29 -16.87
N ARG A 95 8.18 -9.10 -16.38
CA ARG A 95 8.56 -10.31 -17.06
C ARG A 95 7.29 -11.11 -17.17
N ARG A 96 6.76 -11.15 -18.39
CA ARG A 96 5.75 -12.10 -18.80
C ARG A 96 6.39 -13.47 -18.60
N ASN A 97 6.29 -14.01 -17.39
CA ASN A 97 6.28 -15.44 -17.19
C ASN A 97 4.96 -15.91 -17.81
N TYR A 98 4.98 -16.01 -19.15
CA TYR A 98 4.04 -16.85 -19.85
C TYR A 98 4.33 -18.30 -19.43
N ALA A 99 3.32 -18.94 -18.84
CA ALA A 99 3.22 -20.37 -18.53
C ALA A 99 4.17 -20.88 -17.41
N ALA A 100 3.77 -21.82 -16.57
CA ALA A 100 2.67 -22.80 -16.63
C ALA A 100 2.06 -23.04 -15.24
#